data_AF-A0ABD3F601-F1
#
_entry.id   AF-A0ABD3F601-F1
#
_cell.length_a   1.000
_cell.length_b   1.000
_cell.length_c   1.000
_cell.angle_alpha   90.00
_cell.angle_beta   90.00
_cell.angle_gamma   90.00
#
_symmetry.space_group_name_H-M   'P 1'
#
loop_
_entity.id
_entity.type
_entity.pdbx_description
1 polymer ?
#
loop_
_entity_poly.entity_id
_entity_poly.type
_entity_poly.pdbx_seq_one_letter_code
_entity_poly.pdbx_strand_id
1 'polypeptide(L)'
;MTRETSWVDDAVQRLRRHFTSDRSVSVYESLTAHVLDAATGGALFLGGVSAAQVVQKVLRVGSASGFLLPQVLGATAVASSSVLALHFASIPREVYQEIAEQSRRRSSGWSWLVLGAKNLQPPTAWKSAQIKLQERWEDLPQAPYPVYMVMGLLCFKLLGGRMSALAPSPYSNLGAFHLKKASLPATAEYATNVERGIIQEFGRLYGCHTCGIKRGVRYHADHMPPKLVAKRTDNQFFRKILGQQTNFRFYPQCESCSNQQGSVVKQWKSTLKMHLLSFRAYHSTGLWLVLLCTGGLYVGGSSFHETSEVADLSETPGAFTSSDFSLLVALRERERKLRRERRKASDSSQRAALDKELEAVAECMTAIKADIKRQVAK
;
A
#
# COMPACT_ATOMS: atom_id res chain seq x y z
N MET A 1 28.30 -32.33 -40.72
CA MET A 1 27.61 -31.08 -40.27
C MET A 1 26.19 -31.33 -39.73
N THR A 2 25.84 -32.54 -39.27
CA THR A 2 24.45 -32.93 -38.93
C THR A 2 24.24 -33.32 -37.46
N ARG A 3 25.27 -33.22 -36.61
CA ARG A 3 25.20 -33.67 -35.20
C ARG A 3 24.95 -32.55 -34.20
N GLU A 4 25.32 -31.31 -34.53
CA GLU A 4 25.14 -30.14 -33.65
C GLU A 4 23.70 -29.63 -33.62
N THR A 5 22.96 -29.73 -34.73
CA THR A 5 21.53 -29.33 -34.79
C THR A 5 20.65 -30.22 -33.88
N SER A 6 21.00 -31.52 -33.77
CA SER A 6 20.23 -32.48 -32.97
C SER A 6 20.22 -32.19 -31.46
N TRP A 7 21.29 -31.63 -30.90
CA TRP A 7 21.34 -31.33 -29.45
C TRP A 7 20.56 -30.07 -29.10
N VAL A 8 20.61 -29.05 -29.96
CA VAL A 8 19.85 -27.80 -29.77
C VAL A 8 18.35 -28.09 -29.84
N ASP A 9 17.90 -28.90 -30.81
CA ASP A 9 16.48 -29.25 -30.94
C ASP A 9 15.97 -30.06 -29.73
N ASP A 10 16.76 -31.00 -29.19
CA ASP A 10 16.41 -31.75 -27.97
C ASP A 10 16.38 -30.83 -26.75
N ALA A 11 17.34 -29.91 -26.60
CA ALA A 11 17.34 -28.91 -25.52
C ALA A 11 16.10 -27.99 -25.59
N VAL A 12 15.74 -27.52 -26.78
CA VAL A 12 14.53 -26.71 -27.01
C VAL A 12 13.26 -27.51 -26.73
N GLN A 13 13.18 -28.77 -27.14
CA GLN A 13 12.03 -29.62 -26.82
C GLN A 13 11.90 -29.93 -25.32
N ARG A 14 13.03 -30.12 -24.61
CA ARG A 14 13.03 -30.30 -23.15
C ARG A 14 12.59 -29.03 -22.43
N LEU A 15 13.09 -27.86 -22.84
CA LEU A 15 12.63 -26.57 -22.31
C LEU A 15 11.15 -26.36 -22.59
N ARG A 16 10.68 -26.64 -23.82
CA ARG A 16 9.25 -26.55 -24.17
C ARG A 16 8.42 -27.48 -23.30
N ARG A 17 8.79 -28.76 -23.17
CA ARG A 17 8.12 -29.72 -22.27
C ARG A 17 8.12 -29.26 -20.81
N HIS A 18 9.21 -28.66 -20.34
CA HIS A 18 9.31 -28.11 -19.00
C HIS A 18 8.40 -26.89 -18.81
N PHE A 19 8.28 -26.00 -19.81
CA PHE A 19 7.40 -24.83 -19.78
C PHE A 19 5.92 -25.17 -20.01
N THR A 20 5.62 -26.26 -20.70
CA THR A 20 4.26 -26.79 -20.87
C THR A 20 3.86 -27.80 -19.81
N SER A 21 4.72 -28.07 -18.81
CA SER A 21 4.37 -28.97 -17.73
C SER A 21 3.28 -28.36 -16.86
N ASP A 22 2.37 -29.18 -16.31
CA ASP A 22 1.31 -28.67 -15.41
C ASP A 22 1.90 -27.91 -14.21
N ARG A 23 3.10 -28.32 -13.77
CA ARG A 23 3.84 -27.64 -12.71
C ARG A 23 4.27 -26.23 -13.11
N SER A 24 4.83 -26.03 -14.30
CA SER A 24 5.24 -24.69 -14.74
C SER A 24 4.02 -23.80 -14.97
N VAL A 25 2.94 -24.33 -15.55
CA VAL A 25 1.68 -23.59 -15.73
C VAL A 25 1.14 -23.11 -14.37
N SER A 26 1.06 -23.99 -13.38
CA SER A 26 0.62 -23.63 -12.02
C SER A 26 1.51 -22.54 -11.37
N VAL A 27 2.84 -22.64 -11.54
CA VAL A 27 3.78 -21.63 -11.04
C VAL A 27 3.56 -20.29 -11.74
N TYR A 28 3.36 -20.27 -13.06
CA TYR A 28 3.07 -19.03 -13.79
C TYR A 28 1.74 -18.41 -13.40
N GLU A 29 0.70 -19.22 -13.21
CA GLU A 29 -0.60 -18.74 -12.74
C GLU A 29 -0.51 -18.11 -11.35
N SER A 30 0.17 -18.79 -10.42
CA SER A 30 0.43 -18.27 -9.06
C SER A 30 1.25 -16.97 -9.10
N LEU A 31 2.34 -16.93 -9.87
CA LEU A 31 3.18 -15.74 -10.01
C LEU A 31 2.38 -14.57 -10.61
N THR A 32 1.59 -14.84 -11.66
CA THR A 32 0.76 -13.82 -12.31
C THR A 32 -0.29 -13.28 -11.34
N ALA A 33 -0.94 -14.16 -10.57
CA ALA A 33 -1.86 -13.78 -9.52
C ALA A 33 -1.21 -12.87 -8.47
N HIS A 34 -0.02 -13.22 -7.98
CA HIS A 34 0.71 -12.40 -7.00
C HIS A 34 1.13 -11.05 -7.57
N VAL A 35 1.61 -11.00 -8.81
CA VAL A 35 1.99 -9.74 -9.48
C VAL A 35 0.76 -8.84 -9.65
N LEU A 36 -0.38 -9.41 -10.04
CA LEU A 36 -1.63 -8.67 -10.20
C LEU A 36 -2.12 -8.10 -8.86
N ASP A 37 -2.13 -8.91 -7.81
CA ASP A 37 -2.54 -8.48 -6.47
C ASP A 37 -1.59 -7.38 -5.96
N ALA A 38 -0.27 -7.55 -6.17
CA ALA A 38 0.72 -6.57 -5.74
C ALA A 38 0.62 -5.24 -6.49
N ALA A 39 0.42 -5.28 -7.81
CA ALA A 39 0.16 -4.09 -8.60
C ALA A 39 -1.13 -3.38 -8.12
N THR A 40 -2.19 -4.14 -7.84
CA THR A 40 -3.45 -3.61 -7.32
C THR A 40 -3.26 -2.97 -5.94
N GLY A 41 -2.56 -3.64 -5.02
CA GLY A 41 -2.23 -3.09 -3.70
C GLY A 41 -1.38 -1.82 -3.79
N GLY A 42 -0.41 -1.78 -4.71
CA GLY A 42 0.37 -0.58 -5.01
C GLY A 42 -0.49 0.59 -5.48
N ALA A 43 -1.40 0.34 -6.42
CA ALA A 43 -2.32 1.35 -6.94
C ALA A 43 -3.29 1.87 -5.87
N LEU A 44 -3.88 0.97 -5.07
CA LEU A 44 -4.75 1.34 -3.95
C LEU A 44 -4.02 2.19 -2.91
N PHE A 45 -2.79 1.80 -2.54
CA PHE A 45 -2.00 2.56 -1.58
C PHE A 45 -1.68 3.97 -2.09
N LEU A 46 -1.19 4.06 -3.34
CA LEU A 46 -0.89 5.32 -3.99
C LEU A 46 -2.14 6.22 -4.07
N GLY A 47 -3.29 5.65 -4.43
CA GLY A 47 -4.58 6.34 -4.46
C GLY A 47 -4.96 6.90 -3.09
N GLY A 48 -4.83 6.10 -2.03
CA GLY A 48 -5.14 6.51 -0.66
C GLY A 48 -4.25 7.66 -0.16
N VAL A 49 -2.93 7.58 -0.34
CA VAL A 49 -2.02 8.68 0.06
C VAL A 49 -2.18 9.93 -0.81
N SER A 50 -2.59 9.77 -2.07
CA SER A 50 -2.93 10.88 -2.98
C SER A 50 -4.21 11.58 -2.53
N ALA A 51 -5.24 10.82 -2.18
CA ALA A 51 -6.48 11.37 -1.62
C ALA A 51 -6.20 12.15 -0.33
N ALA A 52 -5.34 11.63 0.55
CA ALA A 52 -4.91 12.34 1.76
C ALA A 52 -4.23 13.68 1.47
N GLN A 53 -3.39 13.77 0.43
CA GLN A 53 -2.82 15.06 -0.01
C GLN A 53 -3.90 16.06 -0.42
N VAL A 54 -4.92 15.60 -1.16
CA VAL A 54 -6.02 16.46 -1.62
C VAL A 54 -6.81 16.98 -0.42
N VAL A 55 -7.16 16.10 0.52
CA VAL A 55 -7.83 16.47 1.78
C VAL A 55 -7.00 17.48 2.56
N GLN A 56 -5.71 17.24 2.75
CA GLN A 56 -4.82 18.18 3.43
C GLN A 56 -4.79 19.55 2.75
N LYS A 57 -4.73 19.59 1.41
CA LYS A 57 -4.77 20.86 0.67
C LYS A 57 -6.09 21.61 0.86
N VAL A 58 -7.22 20.91 0.81
CA VAL A 58 -8.56 21.50 1.06
C VAL A 58 -8.62 22.08 2.48
N LEU A 59 -8.09 21.36 3.47
CA LEU A 59 -7.99 21.80 4.86
C LEU A 59 -6.87 22.83 5.10
N ARG A 60 -6.14 23.26 4.06
CA ARG A 60 -4.97 24.15 4.15
C ARG A 60 -3.87 23.65 5.09
N VAL A 61 -3.77 22.34 5.25
CA VAL A 61 -2.69 21.68 5.98
C VAL A 61 -1.54 21.40 5.01
N GLY A 62 -0.37 21.95 5.31
CA GLY A 62 0.86 21.71 4.55
C GLY A 62 1.95 21.12 5.43
N SER A 63 3.08 20.75 4.84
CA SER A 63 4.20 20.09 5.52
C SER A 63 4.80 20.84 6.72
N ALA A 64 4.55 22.15 6.82
CA ALA A 64 5.01 23.00 7.92
C ALA A 64 3.86 23.50 8.81
N SER A 65 2.65 22.95 8.68
CA SER A 65 1.57 23.20 9.64
C SER A 65 1.99 22.73 11.04
N GLY A 66 1.60 23.48 12.07
CA GLY A 66 2.01 23.24 13.46
C GLY A 66 1.44 21.95 14.08
N PHE A 67 1.85 21.69 15.32
CA PHE A 67 1.27 20.65 16.19
C PHE A 67 1.32 19.22 15.62
N LEU A 68 2.40 18.84 14.93
CA LEU A 68 2.58 17.51 14.34
C LEU A 68 1.46 17.07 13.37
N LEU A 69 0.58 18.00 12.96
CA LEU A 69 -0.63 17.68 12.20
C LEU A 69 -0.30 16.98 10.86
N PRO A 70 0.69 17.43 10.07
CA PRO A 70 1.09 16.73 8.85
C PRO A 70 1.59 15.31 9.11
N GLN A 71 2.27 15.09 10.24
CA GLN A 71 2.78 13.79 10.63
C GLN A 71 1.66 12.84 11.00
N VAL A 72 0.68 13.31 11.78
CA VAL A 72 -0.50 12.52 12.18
C VAL A 72 -1.34 12.18 10.95
N LEU A 73 -1.68 13.16 10.12
CA LEU A 73 -2.46 12.91 8.90
C LEU A 73 -1.72 11.99 7.92
N GLY A 74 -0.39 12.17 7.78
CA GLY A 74 0.44 11.28 6.97
C GLY A 74 0.47 9.85 7.51
N ALA A 75 0.61 9.67 8.83
CA ALA A 75 0.60 8.35 9.46
C ALA A 75 -0.76 7.66 9.31
N THR A 76 -1.85 8.38 9.57
CA THR A 76 -3.22 7.86 9.37
C THR A 76 -3.44 7.47 7.91
N ALA A 77 -2.99 8.30 6.96
CA ALA A 77 -3.11 8.01 5.54
C ALA A 77 -2.34 6.76 5.13
N VAL A 78 -1.09 6.60 5.59
CA VAL A 78 -0.29 5.38 5.32
C VAL A 78 -0.99 4.17 5.92
N ALA A 79 -1.37 4.24 7.19
CA ALA A 79 -1.99 3.13 7.91
C ALA A 79 -3.30 2.66 7.26
N SER A 80 -4.22 3.59 6.94
CA SER A 80 -5.48 3.26 6.28
C SER A 80 -5.26 2.77 4.85
N SER A 81 -4.35 3.40 4.09
CA SER A 81 -4.04 2.98 2.72
C SER A 81 -3.41 1.59 2.67
N SER A 82 -2.63 1.21 3.69
CA SER A 82 -2.06 -0.14 3.83
C SER A 82 -3.12 -1.19 4.13
N VAL A 83 -4.10 -0.88 4.99
CA VAL A 83 -5.28 -1.74 5.21
C VAL A 83 -6.03 -1.93 3.90
N LEU A 84 -6.33 -0.84 3.18
CA LEU A 84 -7.04 -0.92 1.91
C LEU A 84 -6.26 -1.75 0.87
N ALA A 85 -4.95 -1.51 0.76
CA ALA A 85 -4.10 -2.24 -0.18
C ALA A 85 -4.13 -3.75 0.07
N LEU A 86 -3.94 -4.19 1.32
CA LEU A 86 -3.94 -5.63 1.64
C LEU A 86 -5.34 -6.25 1.55
N HIS A 87 -6.37 -5.52 1.97
CA HIS A 87 -7.72 -6.07 2.08
C HIS A 87 -8.42 -6.22 0.72
N PHE A 88 -8.15 -5.30 -0.21
CA PHE A 88 -8.82 -5.21 -1.51
C PHE A 88 -7.94 -5.60 -2.71
N ALA A 89 -6.65 -5.92 -2.51
CA ALA A 89 -5.73 -6.26 -3.60
C ALA A 89 -6.19 -7.42 -4.50
N SER A 90 -6.87 -8.43 -3.95
CA SER A 90 -7.25 -9.64 -4.69
C SER A 90 -8.56 -9.50 -5.48
N ILE A 91 -9.31 -8.40 -5.32
CA ILE A 91 -10.62 -8.25 -5.98
C ILE A 91 -10.52 -8.38 -7.51
N PRO A 92 -9.60 -7.69 -8.21
CA PRO A 92 -9.53 -7.80 -9.67
C PRO A 92 -9.28 -9.24 -10.14
N ARG A 93 -8.42 -9.98 -9.41
CA ARG A 93 -8.12 -11.38 -9.68
C ARG A 93 -9.35 -12.27 -9.50
N GLU A 94 -10.06 -12.12 -8.38
CA GLU A 94 -11.28 -12.89 -8.09
C GLU A 94 -12.37 -12.64 -9.13
N VAL A 95 -12.58 -11.38 -9.51
CA VAL A 95 -13.54 -11.01 -10.56
C VAL A 95 -13.14 -11.62 -11.90
N TYR A 96 -11.85 -11.57 -12.26
CA TYR A 96 -11.35 -12.18 -13.49
C TYR A 96 -11.56 -13.70 -13.50
N GLN A 97 -11.23 -14.39 -12.41
CA GLN A 97 -11.40 -15.84 -12.27
C GLN A 97 -12.88 -16.24 -12.38
N GLU A 98 -13.78 -15.50 -11.73
CA GLU A 98 -15.23 -15.74 -11.79
C GLU A 98 -15.76 -15.59 -13.23
N ILE A 99 -15.34 -14.54 -13.95
CA ILE A 99 -15.70 -14.32 -15.35
C ILE A 99 -15.14 -15.44 -16.24
N ALA A 100 -13.89 -15.85 -16.01
CA ALA A 100 -13.25 -16.92 -16.78
C ALA A 100 -13.95 -18.28 -16.56
N GLU A 101 -14.37 -18.58 -15.33
CA GLU A 101 -15.16 -19.78 -15.03
C GLU A 101 -16.54 -19.74 -15.67
N GLN A 102 -17.23 -18.60 -15.63
CA GLN A 102 -18.52 -18.43 -16.30
C GLN A 102 -18.39 -18.62 -17.82
N SER A 103 -17.31 -18.10 -18.42
CA SER A 103 -16.98 -18.29 -19.83
C SER A 103 -16.76 -19.76 -20.18
N ARG A 104 -15.97 -20.49 -19.37
CA ARG A 104 -15.72 -21.94 -19.54
C ARG A 104 -16.99 -22.78 -19.41
N ARG A 105 -17.86 -22.47 -18.43
CA ARG A 105 -19.16 -23.14 -18.28
C ARG A 105 -20.04 -22.92 -19.51
N ARG A 106 -20.03 -21.71 -20.07
CA ARG A 106 -20.79 -21.37 -21.28
C ARG A 106 -20.26 -22.10 -22.52
N SER A 107 -18.93 -22.20 -22.69
CA SER A 107 -18.34 -22.91 -23.83
C SER A 107 -18.54 -24.43 -23.74
N SER A 108 -18.44 -25.00 -22.54
CA SER A 108 -18.70 -26.43 -22.31
C SER A 108 -20.18 -26.81 -22.47
N GLY A 109 -21.09 -25.92 -22.06
CA GLY A 109 -22.54 -26.13 -22.15
C GLY A 109 -23.16 -25.86 -23.53
N TRP A 110 -22.40 -25.36 -24.51
CA TRP A 110 -22.91 -25.10 -25.86
C TRP A 110 -23.19 -26.39 -26.67
N SER A 111 -22.84 -27.56 -26.13
CA SER A 111 -23.30 -28.87 -26.62
C SER A 111 -24.71 -29.25 -26.14
N TRP A 112 -25.35 -28.47 -25.26
CA TRP A 112 -26.73 -28.71 -24.80
C TRP A 112 -27.67 -27.57 -25.25
N LEU A 113 -27.70 -27.34 -26.57
CA LEU A 113 -28.85 -26.68 -27.17
C LEU A 113 -30.13 -27.39 -26.72
N VAL A 114 -31.21 -26.60 -26.63
CA VAL A 114 -32.63 -27.00 -26.59
C VAL A 114 -33.32 -26.78 -25.23
N LEU A 115 -34.08 -25.66 -25.20
CA LEU A 115 -35.24 -25.33 -24.36
C LEU A 115 -35.02 -24.58 -23.03
N GLY A 116 -35.04 -23.25 -23.09
CA GLY A 116 -35.84 -22.48 -22.13
C GLY A 116 -35.22 -21.27 -21.43
N ALA A 117 -33.90 -21.17 -21.29
CA ALA A 117 -33.28 -20.10 -20.49
C ALA A 117 -33.00 -18.81 -21.30
N LYS A 118 -34.04 -18.20 -21.88
CA LYS A 118 -33.96 -16.83 -22.43
C LYS A 118 -34.09 -15.84 -21.27
N ASN A 119 -32.98 -15.20 -20.85
CA ASN A 119 -32.88 -13.90 -20.12
C ASN A 119 -31.95 -13.82 -18.90
N LEU A 120 -31.10 -14.81 -18.61
CA LEU A 120 -30.02 -14.60 -17.64
C LEU A 120 -28.84 -13.88 -18.32
N GLN A 121 -28.90 -12.55 -18.37
CA GLN A 121 -27.71 -11.75 -18.72
C GLN A 121 -26.63 -12.03 -17.67
N PRO A 122 -25.41 -12.43 -18.07
CA PRO A 122 -24.33 -12.64 -17.12
C PRO A 122 -24.09 -11.33 -16.34
N PRO A 123 -23.81 -11.40 -15.03
CA PRO A 123 -23.46 -10.22 -14.28
C PRO A 123 -22.29 -9.53 -14.98
N THR A 124 -22.40 -8.22 -15.18
CA THR A 124 -21.30 -7.43 -15.72
C THR A 124 -20.12 -7.52 -14.75
N ALA A 125 -18.88 -7.45 -15.25
CA ALA A 125 -17.67 -7.46 -14.42
C ALA A 125 -17.75 -6.45 -13.26
N TRP A 126 -18.41 -5.31 -13.51
CA TRP A 126 -18.72 -4.30 -12.51
C TRP A 126 -19.61 -4.80 -11.37
N LYS A 127 -20.68 -5.55 -11.67
CA LYS A 127 -21.57 -6.11 -10.64
C LYS A 127 -20.84 -7.13 -9.76
N SER A 128 -20.02 -8.01 -10.36
CA SER A 128 -19.17 -8.92 -9.59
C SER A 128 -18.18 -8.16 -8.70
N ALA A 129 -17.53 -7.12 -9.24
CA ALA A 129 -16.63 -6.27 -8.46
C ALA A 129 -17.35 -5.56 -7.30
N GLN A 130 -18.57 -5.06 -7.50
CA GLN A 130 -19.39 -4.46 -6.44
C GLN A 130 -19.74 -5.46 -5.35
N ILE A 131 -20.16 -6.68 -5.72
CA ILE A 131 -20.47 -7.75 -4.75
C ILE A 131 -19.22 -8.08 -3.93
N LYS A 132 -18.08 -8.30 -4.58
CA LYS A 132 -16.81 -8.58 -3.88
C LYS A 132 -16.37 -7.43 -2.99
N LEU A 133 -16.51 -6.20 -3.45
CA LEU A 133 -16.22 -5.01 -2.65
C LEU A 133 -17.09 -4.96 -1.40
N GLN A 134 -18.40 -5.21 -1.54
CA GLN A 134 -19.34 -5.24 -0.42
C GLN A 134 -19.02 -6.38 0.56
N GLU A 135 -18.74 -7.58 0.07
CA GLU A 135 -18.32 -8.72 0.90
C GLU A 135 -17.07 -8.37 1.72
N ARG A 136 -16.06 -7.78 1.07
CA ARG A 136 -14.83 -7.33 1.75
C ARG A 136 -15.13 -6.20 2.73
N TRP A 137 -16.02 -5.28 2.41
CA TRP A 137 -16.42 -4.21 3.33
C TRP A 137 -17.13 -4.74 4.58
N GLU A 138 -18.02 -5.72 4.44
CA GLU A 138 -18.70 -6.40 5.56
C GLU A 138 -17.70 -7.16 6.44
N ASP A 139 -16.66 -7.72 5.84
CA ASP A 139 -15.56 -8.42 6.51
C ASP A 139 -14.52 -7.49 7.13
N LEU A 140 -14.53 -6.19 6.79
CA LEU A 140 -13.51 -5.25 7.22
C LEU A 140 -13.31 -5.39 8.73
N PRO A 141 -14.33 -5.27 9.63
CA PRO A 141 -14.15 -5.35 11.09
C PRO A 141 -13.48 -6.64 11.59
N GLN A 142 -13.49 -7.68 10.75
CA GLN A 142 -12.83 -8.98 10.84
C GLN A 142 -11.30 -8.95 10.83
N ALA A 143 -10.75 -7.99 10.09
CA ALA A 143 -9.37 -8.05 9.64
C ALA A 143 -8.40 -7.66 10.77
N PRO A 144 -7.17 -8.21 10.75
CA PRO A 144 -6.11 -7.86 11.71
C PRO A 144 -5.51 -6.48 11.39
N TYR A 145 -6.35 -5.43 11.44
CA TYR A 145 -5.96 -4.08 11.03
C TYR A 145 -4.74 -3.52 11.75
N PRO A 146 -4.58 -3.69 13.09
CA PRO A 146 -3.41 -3.13 13.76
C PRO A 146 -2.11 -3.66 13.16
N VAL A 147 -2.09 -4.93 12.74
CA VAL A 147 -0.93 -5.55 12.09
C VAL A 147 -0.69 -4.92 10.72
N TYR A 148 -1.71 -4.81 9.88
CA TYR A 148 -1.59 -4.20 8.55
C TYR A 148 -1.17 -2.73 8.60
N MET A 149 -1.70 -1.98 9.57
CA MET A 149 -1.34 -0.59 9.83
C MET A 149 0.13 -0.47 10.24
N VAL A 150 0.58 -1.27 11.21
CA VAL A 150 1.97 -1.26 11.69
C VAL A 150 2.94 -1.70 10.60
N MET A 151 2.66 -2.80 9.90
CA MET A 151 3.47 -3.26 8.76
C MET A 151 3.57 -2.20 7.68
N GLY A 152 2.45 -1.52 7.37
CA GLY A 152 2.44 -0.44 6.40
C GLY A 152 3.28 0.75 6.79
N LEU A 153 3.20 1.19 8.04
CA LEU A 153 4.04 2.26 8.57
C LEU A 153 5.53 1.88 8.55
N LEU A 154 5.87 0.64 8.92
CA LEU A 154 7.24 0.12 8.88
C LEU A 154 7.78 0.05 7.45
N CYS A 155 7.03 -0.56 6.53
CA CYS A 155 7.40 -0.67 5.12
C CYS A 155 7.58 0.73 4.49
N PHE A 156 6.66 1.65 4.74
CA PHE A 156 6.77 3.04 4.31
C PHE A 156 8.04 3.71 4.83
N LYS A 157 8.39 3.49 6.10
CA LYS A 157 9.60 4.03 6.73
C LYS A 157 10.88 3.41 6.13
N LEU A 158 10.92 2.10 5.93
CA LEU A 158 12.04 1.38 5.32
C LEU A 158 12.30 1.86 3.88
N LEU A 159 11.24 2.19 3.13
CA LEU A 159 11.33 2.79 1.80
C LEU A 159 11.70 4.30 1.82
N GLY A 160 12.15 4.82 2.97
CA GLY A 160 12.60 6.20 3.15
C GLY A 160 11.47 7.22 3.28
N GLY A 161 10.24 6.77 3.56
CA GLY A 161 9.08 7.62 3.73
C GLY A 161 9.15 8.50 4.98
N ARG A 162 8.73 9.76 4.84
CA ARG A 162 8.47 10.68 5.95
C ARG A 162 7.01 11.08 5.91
N MET A 163 6.32 11.04 7.05
CA MET A 163 4.88 11.35 7.09
C MET A 163 4.59 12.78 6.60
N SER A 164 5.46 13.73 6.95
CA SER A 164 5.38 15.11 6.45
C SER A 164 5.67 15.26 4.95
N ALA A 165 6.30 14.27 4.31
CA ALA A 165 6.55 14.29 2.87
C ALA A 165 5.29 13.92 2.05
N LEU A 166 4.28 13.37 2.71
CA LEU A 166 2.94 13.18 2.13
C LEU A 166 2.09 14.44 2.22
N ALA A 167 2.55 15.52 2.85
CA ALA A 167 1.78 16.75 2.91
C ALA A 167 2.09 17.67 1.72
N PRO A 168 1.14 18.51 1.29
CA PRO A 168 1.41 19.58 0.35
C PRO A 168 2.49 20.53 0.88
N SER A 169 3.39 21.03 0.02
CA SER A 169 4.43 21.98 0.44
C SER A 169 3.89 23.41 0.46
N PRO A 170 3.98 24.15 1.57
CA PRO A 170 3.77 25.60 1.55
C PRO A 170 4.94 26.29 0.84
N TYR A 171 4.65 27.32 0.04
CA TYR A 171 5.71 28.13 -0.56
C TYR A 171 6.38 29.06 0.46
N SER A 172 5.66 29.52 1.47
CA SER A 172 6.13 30.48 2.49
C SER A 172 6.89 29.84 3.67
N ASN A 173 7.15 28.53 3.65
CA ASN A 173 7.81 27.81 4.72
C ASN A 173 8.52 26.55 4.17
N LEU A 174 9.10 25.73 5.05
CA LEU A 174 9.77 24.49 4.69
C LEU A 174 8.81 23.50 4.00
N GLY A 175 9.12 23.18 2.76
CA GLY A 175 8.38 22.21 1.98
C GLY A 175 8.50 20.76 2.47
N ALA A 176 7.66 19.89 1.92
CA ALA A 176 7.54 18.48 2.24
C ALA A 176 8.86 17.71 2.09
N PHE A 177 9.73 18.16 1.18
CA PHE A 177 10.99 17.52 0.85
C PHE A 177 12.22 18.15 1.51
N HIS A 178 12.04 19.06 2.47
CA HIS A 178 13.17 19.62 3.20
C HIS A 178 13.90 18.53 4.00
N LEU A 179 15.23 18.63 4.02
CA LEU A 179 16.10 17.80 4.86
C LEU A 179 17.08 18.73 5.57
N LYS A 180 17.11 18.71 6.90
CA LYS A 180 18.02 19.55 7.68
C LYS A 180 19.49 19.28 7.33
N LYS A 181 19.85 18.03 7.03
CA LYS A 181 21.20 17.65 6.56
C LYS A 181 21.56 18.20 5.18
N ALA A 182 20.58 18.60 4.38
CA ALA A 182 20.75 19.19 3.06
C ALA A 182 20.48 20.71 3.11
N SER A 183 21.02 21.36 4.15
CA SER A 183 20.86 22.80 4.34
C SER A 183 22.09 23.39 5.00
N LEU A 184 22.35 24.66 4.73
CA LEU A 184 23.46 25.41 5.32
C LEU A 184 22.91 26.41 6.33
N PRO A 185 23.55 26.62 7.49
CA PRO A 185 23.31 27.82 8.30
C PRO A 185 23.45 29.07 7.43
N ALA A 186 22.59 30.06 7.64
CA ALA A 186 22.59 31.29 6.87
C ALA A 186 22.47 32.50 7.80
N THR A 187 23.04 33.62 7.38
CA THR A 187 22.74 34.93 7.95
C THR A 187 21.55 35.56 7.21
N ALA A 188 21.17 36.77 7.60
CA ALA A 188 20.17 37.56 6.86
C ALA A 188 20.69 38.06 5.50
N GLU A 189 21.97 37.87 5.18
CA GLU A 189 22.58 38.30 3.91
C GLU A 189 22.30 37.30 2.78
N TYR A 190 22.58 37.69 1.54
CA TYR A 190 22.46 36.78 0.39
C TYR A 190 23.57 35.74 0.40
N ALA A 191 23.27 34.54 -0.11
CA ALA A 191 24.27 33.49 -0.23
C ALA A 191 25.44 33.93 -1.12
N THR A 192 26.65 33.69 -0.62
CA THR A 192 27.92 33.81 -1.32
C THR A 192 28.02 32.83 -2.49
N ASN A 193 29.00 33.02 -3.38
CA ASN A 193 29.22 32.11 -4.51
C ASN A 193 29.56 30.68 -4.05
N VAL A 194 30.32 30.54 -2.96
CA VAL A 194 30.66 29.24 -2.38
C VAL A 194 29.42 28.54 -1.84
N GLU A 195 28.59 29.23 -1.04
CA GLU A 195 27.34 28.68 -0.51
C GLU A 195 26.37 28.29 -1.64
N ARG A 196 26.26 29.12 -2.70
CA ARG A 196 25.46 28.78 -3.88
C ARG A 196 25.96 27.51 -4.56
N GLY A 197 27.28 27.32 -4.67
CA GLY A 197 27.91 26.10 -5.18
C GLY A 197 27.52 24.88 -4.36
N ILE A 198 27.66 24.95 -3.04
CA ILE A 198 27.27 23.86 -2.12
C ILE A 198 25.77 23.55 -2.22
N ILE A 199 24.92 24.58 -2.33
CA ILE A 199 23.47 24.39 -2.49
C ILE A 199 23.14 23.73 -3.84
N GLN A 200 23.89 23.98 -4.92
CA GLN A 200 23.71 23.20 -6.15
C GLN A 200 23.94 21.72 -5.90
N GLU A 201 25.03 21.36 -5.19
CA GLU A 201 25.32 19.95 -4.89
C GLU A 201 24.25 19.32 -4.00
N PHE A 202 23.80 20.02 -2.97
CA PHE A 202 22.67 19.56 -2.15
C PHE A 202 21.40 19.37 -2.97
N GLY A 203 21.11 20.28 -3.89
CA GLY A 203 19.99 20.17 -4.80
C GLY A 203 20.10 18.96 -5.74
N ARG A 204 21.28 18.68 -6.30
CA ARG A 204 21.49 17.50 -7.16
C ARG A 204 21.32 16.19 -6.38
N LEU A 205 21.83 16.13 -5.15
CA LEU A 205 21.75 14.93 -4.30
C LEU A 205 20.35 14.70 -3.73
N TYR A 206 19.74 15.73 -3.15
CA TYR A 206 18.52 15.61 -2.35
C TYR A 206 17.27 16.15 -3.03
N GLY A 207 17.43 17.04 -4.00
CA GLY A 207 16.36 17.70 -4.73
C GLY A 207 15.87 18.99 -4.08
N CYS A 208 14.95 19.65 -4.78
CA CYS A 208 14.28 20.85 -4.28
C CYS A 208 13.54 20.56 -2.97
N HIS A 209 13.75 21.37 -1.92
CA HIS A 209 13.07 21.18 -0.64
C HIS A 209 11.53 21.38 -0.73
N THR A 210 11.06 22.08 -1.75
CA THR A 210 9.63 22.35 -1.99
C THR A 210 8.96 21.23 -2.81
N CYS A 211 9.47 20.90 -4.01
CA CYS A 211 8.82 19.95 -4.91
C CYS A 211 9.58 18.64 -5.11
N GLY A 212 10.82 18.56 -4.61
CA GLY A 212 11.60 17.35 -4.63
C GLY A 212 12.25 16.97 -5.96
N ILE A 213 12.11 17.79 -7.00
CA ILE A 213 12.77 17.58 -8.30
C ILE A 213 14.29 17.61 -8.14
N LYS A 214 15.00 16.72 -8.84
CA LYS A 214 16.47 16.54 -8.75
C LYS A 214 17.24 16.88 -10.03
N ARG A 215 16.69 16.55 -11.19
CA ARG A 215 17.39 16.59 -12.49
C ARG A 215 16.85 17.72 -13.36
N GLY A 216 17.71 18.24 -14.25
CA GLY A 216 17.32 19.20 -15.28
C GLY A 216 16.91 20.59 -14.74
N VAL A 217 17.34 20.96 -13.53
CA VAL A 217 17.01 22.25 -12.93
C VAL A 217 18.22 22.88 -12.24
N ARG A 218 18.24 24.21 -12.18
CA ARG A 218 19.15 24.99 -11.33
C ARG A 218 18.50 25.23 -9.97
N TYR A 219 19.32 25.23 -8.92
CA TYR A 219 18.87 25.51 -7.56
C TYR A 219 19.20 26.95 -7.14
N HIS A 220 18.41 27.49 -6.22
CA HIS A 220 18.70 28.73 -5.51
C HIS A 220 18.89 28.39 -4.03
N ALA A 221 19.77 29.16 -3.39
CA ALA A 221 19.95 29.15 -1.94
C ALA A 221 18.79 29.93 -1.32
N ASP A 222 17.68 29.23 -1.10
CA ASP A 222 16.45 29.82 -0.57
C ASP A 222 16.55 30.02 0.95
N HIS A 223 16.22 31.22 1.43
CA HIS A 223 16.21 31.56 2.85
C HIS A 223 14.96 30.99 3.51
N MET A 224 15.15 30.08 4.46
CA MET A 224 14.06 29.55 5.27
C MET A 224 14.23 29.93 6.75
N PRO A 225 13.23 30.59 7.38
CA PRO A 225 12.02 31.13 6.73
C PRO A 225 12.34 32.33 5.80
N PRO A 226 11.46 32.68 4.84
CA PRO A 226 11.68 33.83 3.97
C PRO A 226 11.87 35.12 4.77
N LYS A 227 12.74 36.03 4.33
CA LYS A 227 13.09 37.26 5.07
C LYS A 227 11.87 38.11 5.46
N LEU A 228 10.88 38.23 4.59
CA LEU A 228 9.62 38.94 4.89
C LEU A 228 8.83 38.29 6.02
N VAL A 229 8.80 36.95 6.05
CA VAL A 229 8.16 36.17 7.11
C VAL A 229 8.95 36.34 8.42
N ALA A 230 10.27 36.18 8.37
CA ALA A 230 11.14 36.35 9.53
C ALA A 230 11.02 37.75 10.16
N LYS A 231 11.09 38.82 9.34
CA LYS A 231 10.92 40.20 9.81
C LYS A 231 9.59 40.40 10.54
N ARG A 232 8.51 39.81 10.03
CA ARG A 232 7.19 39.88 10.69
C ARG A 232 7.19 39.11 12.00
N THR A 233 7.78 37.92 12.04
CA THR A 233 7.87 37.09 13.25
C THR A 233 8.72 37.76 14.33
N ASP A 234 9.84 38.38 13.96
CA ASP A 234 10.73 39.06 14.91
C ASP A 234 10.13 40.37 15.43
N ASN A 235 9.24 41.00 14.67
CA ASN A 235 8.46 42.17 15.11
C ASN A 235 7.32 41.83 16.07
N GLN A 236 7.07 40.54 16.38
CA GLN A 236 6.09 40.18 17.41
C GLN A 236 6.56 40.69 18.78
N PHE A 237 5.64 41.34 19.51
CA PHE A 237 5.93 42.05 20.77
C PHE A 237 6.79 41.23 21.74
N PHE A 238 6.39 39.98 22.02
CA PHE A 238 7.13 39.10 22.93
C PHE A 238 8.54 38.76 22.44
N ARG A 239 8.73 38.47 21.15
CA ARG A 239 10.06 38.17 20.60
C ARG A 239 10.97 39.39 20.61
N LYS A 240 10.40 40.56 20.29
CA LYS A 240 11.10 41.83 20.31
C LYS A 240 11.59 42.16 21.73
N ILE A 241 10.76 41.97 22.75
CA ILE A 241 11.16 42.15 24.15
C ILE A 241 12.25 41.17 24.57
N LEU A 242 12.16 39.92 24.13
CA LEU A 242 13.14 38.89 24.44
C LEU A 242 14.42 38.98 23.59
N GLY A 243 14.54 39.97 22.68
CA GLY A 243 15.69 40.11 21.79
C GLY A 243 15.90 38.92 20.85
N GLN A 244 14.87 38.09 20.63
CA GLN A 244 14.99 36.87 19.84
C GLN A 244 14.96 37.19 18.35
N GLN A 245 16.05 36.89 17.64
CA GLN A 245 16.11 36.96 16.18
C GLN A 245 15.85 35.59 15.54
N THR A 246 15.28 35.59 14.35
CA THR A 246 15.06 34.36 13.59
C THR A 246 16.36 33.82 12.98
N ASN A 247 16.67 32.56 13.27
CA ASN A 247 17.78 31.85 12.65
C ASN A 247 17.42 31.43 11.22
N PHE A 248 18.26 31.80 10.27
CA PHE A 248 18.09 31.45 8.86
C PHE A 248 18.89 30.20 8.48
N ARG A 249 18.40 29.49 7.46
CA ARG A 249 19.14 28.45 6.77
C ARG A 249 18.87 28.51 5.27
N PHE A 250 19.86 28.14 4.48
CA PHE A 250 19.72 27.95 3.04
C PHE A 250 19.28 26.53 2.72
N TYR A 251 18.24 26.41 1.89
CA TYR A 251 17.79 25.14 1.32
C TYR A 251 17.83 25.19 -0.21
N PRO A 252 18.10 24.07 -0.89
CA PRO A 252 18.05 24.01 -2.35
C PRO A 252 16.60 24.13 -2.83
N GLN A 253 16.28 25.18 -3.58
CA GLN A 253 14.97 25.35 -4.21
C GLN A 253 15.11 25.52 -5.72
N CYS A 254 14.33 24.80 -6.52
CA CYS A 254 14.39 24.96 -7.99
C CYS A 254 13.81 26.30 -8.42
N GLU A 255 14.30 26.83 -9.54
CA GLU A 255 13.87 28.12 -10.12
C GLU A 255 12.34 28.28 -10.21
N SER A 256 11.64 27.27 -10.71
CA SER A 256 10.17 27.30 -10.82
C SER A 256 9.44 27.46 -9.47
N CYS A 257 9.98 26.86 -8.40
CA CYS A 257 9.40 27.01 -7.06
C CYS A 257 9.78 28.36 -6.44
N SER A 258 11.01 28.81 -6.63
CA SER A 258 11.51 30.11 -6.18
C SER A 258 10.70 31.26 -6.76
N ASN A 259 10.45 31.24 -8.07
CA ASN A 259 9.66 32.26 -8.76
C ASN A 259 8.22 32.35 -8.21
N GLN A 260 7.60 31.20 -7.92
CA GLN A 260 6.27 31.15 -7.33
C GLN A 260 6.26 31.62 -5.87
N GLN A 261 7.26 31.24 -5.10
CA GLN A 261 7.39 31.66 -3.70
C GLN A 261 7.44 33.18 -3.58
N GLY A 262 8.24 33.87 -4.40
CA GLY A 262 8.36 35.33 -4.34
C GLY A 262 7.00 36.04 -4.49
N SER A 263 6.16 35.58 -5.42
CA SER A 263 4.80 36.09 -5.61
C SER A 263 3.89 35.79 -4.39
N VAL A 264 3.91 34.54 -3.92
CA VAL A 264 3.05 34.08 -2.81
C VAL A 264 3.39 34.79 -1.50
N VAL A 265 4.68 34.94 -1.18
CA VAL A 265 5.15 35.59 0.06
C VAL A 265 4.82 37.08 0.06
N LYS A 266 4.99 37.78 -1.07
CA LYS A 266 4.60 39.20 -1.19
C LYS A 266 3.10 39.42 -0.98
N GLN A 267 2.27 38.49 -1.45
CA GLN A 267 0.82 38.56 -1.32
C GLN A 267 0.30 37.99 0.01
N TRP A 268 1.17 37.49 0.90
CA TRP A 268 0.79 36.82 2.16
C TRP A 268 -0.19 35.65 1.98
N LYS A 269 -0.12 34.95 0.83
CA LYS A 269 -1.01 33.83 0.54
C LYS A 269 -0.45 32.53 1.11
N SER A 270 -1.34 31.63 1.53
CA SER A 270 -1.01 30.27 1.97
C SER A 270 -1.15 29.26 0.81
N THR A 271 -0.42 29.48 -0.27
CA THR A 271 -0.48 28.59 -1.44
C THR A 271 0.28 27.29 -1.17
N LEU A 272 -0.39 26.16 -1.40
CA LEU A 272 0.15 24.82 -1.20
C LEU A 272 0.42 24.11 -2.53
N LYS A 273 1.61 23.51 -2.67
CA LYS A 273 2.03 22.68 -3.81
C LYS A 273 1.78 21.20 -3.53
N MET A 274 1.03 20.54 -4.41
CA MET A 274 0.77 19.10 -4.38
C MET A 274 1.89 18.31 -5.05
N HIS A 275 2.04 17.03 -4.69
CA HIS A 275 3.10 16.15 -5.17
C HIS A 275 2.58 14.84 -5.79
N LEU A 276 1.36 14.85 -6.33
CA LEU A 276 0.66 13.67 -6.83
C LEU A 276 1.42 12.89 -7.90
N LEU A 277 2.21 13.59 -8.72
CA LEU A 277 2.99 13.00 -9.82
C LEU A 277 4.46 12.76 -9.45
N SER A 278 4.85 13.06 -8.21
CA SER A 278 6.24 12.92 -7.74
C SER A 278 6.45 11.55 -7.12
N PHE A 279 6.49 10.52 -7.98
CA PHE A 279 6.70 9.14 -7.57
C PHE A 279 8.04 8.94 -6.86
N ARG A 280 8.01 8.10 -5.81
CA ARG A 280 9.14 7.80 -4.92
C ARG A 280 8.98 6.38 -4.41
N ALA A 281 10.08 5.77 -3.96
CA ALA A 281 10.10 4.39 -3.49
C ALA A 281 8.97 4.09 -2.48
N TYR A 282 8.75 4.94 -1.48
CA TYR A 282 7.69 4.73 -0.48
C TYR A 282 6.25 4.75 -1.05
N HIS A 283 6.01 5.23 -2.26
CA HIS A 283 4.68 5.10 -2.90
C HIS A 283 4.39 3.66 -3.33
N SER A 284 5.42 2.80 -3.43
CA SER A 284 5.28 1.37 -3.67
C SER A 284 5.00 0.55 -2.40
N THR A 285 4.74 1.18 -1.25
CA THR A 285 4.47 0.48 0.03
C THR A 285 3.35 -0.56 -0.12
N GLY A 286 2.23 -0.22 -0.75
CA GLY A 286 1.14 -1.18 -0.97
C GLY A 286 1.55 -2.40 -1.79
N LEU A 287 2.42 -2.20 -2.80
CA LEU A 287 2.94 -3.29 -3.63
C LEU A 287 3.82 -4.22 -2.81
N TRP A 288 4.77 -3.66 -2.04
CA TRP A 288 5.66 -4.43 -1.19
C TRP A 288 4.91 -5.15 -0.08
N LEU A 289 3.91 -4.51 0.53
CA LEU A 289 3.07 -5.16 1.53
C LEU A 289 2.38 -6.39 0.97
N VAL A 290 1.75 -6.29 -0.21
CA VAL A 290 1.08 -7.44 -0.81
C VAL A 290 2.09 -8.51 -1.21
N LEU A 291 3.25 -8.18 -1.79
CA LEU A 291 4.28 -9.17 -2.09
C LEU A 291 4.78 -9.90 -0.85
N LEU A 292 5.04 -9.17 0.24
CA LEU A 292 5.48 -9.76 1.49
C LEU A 292 4.36 -10.62 2.09
N CYS A 293 3.14 -10.07 2.21
CA CYS A 293 2.00 -10.73 2.86
C CYS A 293 1.43 -11.93 2.09
N THR A 294 1.44 -11.90 0.75
CA THR A 294 0.83 -12.95 -0.08
C THR A 294 1.86 -13.90 -0.67
N GLY A 295 3.08 -13.45 -0.97
CA GLY A 295 4.13 -14.25 -1.60
C GLY A 295 4.82 -15.25 -0.67
N GLY A 296 4.18 -15.61 0.44
CA GLY A 296 4.71 -16.58 1.40
C GLY A 296 5.95 -16.13 2.17
N LEU A 297 6.51 -14.92 1.98
CA LEU A 297 7.55 -14.39 2.88
C LEU A 297 6.96 -13.99 4.24
N TYR A 298 5.69 -13.61 4.24
CA TYR A 298 4.84 -13.61 5.42
C TYR A 298 4.22 -15.00 5.56
N VAL A 299 5.05 -16.02 5.80
CA VAL A 299 4.62 -17.38 6.21
C VAL A 299 3.71 -17.33 7.45
N GLY A 300 3.66 -16.20 8.15
CA GLY A 300 3.02 -16.10 9.45
C GLY A 300 1.57 -15.63 9.51
N GLY A 301 1.00 -14.81 8.61
CA GLY A 301 0.01 -13.82 9.11
C GLY A 301 -1.39 -13.67 8.56
N SER A 302 -1.90 -14.58 7.72
CA SER A 302 -3.31 -14.97 7.91
C SER A 302 -3.47 -15.94 9.08
N SER A 303 -2.35 -16.45 9.59
CA SER A 303 -2.26 -17.36 10.72
C SER A 303 -1.53 -16.75 11.92
N PHE A 304 -1.24 -15.45 12.03
CA PHE A 304 -0.36 -15.00 13.14
C PHE A 304 -1.06 -15.06 14.50
N HIS A 305 -2.40 -15.15 14.51
CA HIS A 305 -3.17 -15.54 15.69
C HIS A 305 -3.56 -17.03 15.71
N GLU A 306 -3.37 -17.80 14.63
CA GLU A 306 -3.87 -19.18 14.51
C GLU A 306 -2.79 -20.26 14.33
N THR A 307 -1.64 -19.94 13.75
CA THR A 307 -0.39 -20.74 13.78
C THR A 307 0.53 -20.29 14.89
N SER A 308 0.28 -19.24 15.69
CA SER A 308 1.11 -19.07 16.90
C SER A 308 1.01 -20.27 17.85
N GLU A 309 -0.12 -20.99 17.83
CA GLU A 309 -0.29 -22.27 18.54
C GLU A 309 0.33 -23.49 17.81
N VAL A 310 0.74 -23.33 16.55
CA VAL A 310 1.28 -24.41 15.70
C VAL A 310 2.73 -24.14 15.25
N ALA A 311 3.24 -22.93 15.43
CA ALA A 311 4.60 -22.52 15.06
C ALA A 311 5.65 -23.10 16.03
N ASP A 312 5.25 -23.44 17.26
CA ASP A 312 6.08 -24.25 18.17
C ASP A 312 6.32 -25.68 17.64
N LEU A 313 5.67 -26.07 16.54
CA LEU A 313 5.69 -27.43 16.00
C LEU A 313 6.34 -27.51 14.61
N SER A 314 6.91 -26.40 14.07
CA SER A 314 7.37 -26.35 12.67
C SER A 314 8.85 -26.72 12.44
N GLU A 315 9.57 -27.24 13.43
CA GLU A 315 10.98 -27.66 13.23
C GLU A 315 11.13 -29.08 12.64
N THR A 316 10.05 -29.82 12.43
CA THR A 316 10.11 -31.18 11.86
C THR A 316 9.76 -31.19 10.36
N PRO A 317 10.75 -31.21 9.44
CA PRO A 317 10.51 -31.32 8.02
C PRO A 317 10.05 -32.75 7.66
N GLY A 318 8.74 -32.94 7.45
CA GLY A 318 8.27 -34.16 6.77
C GLY A 318 6.83 -34.63 7.01
N ALA A 319 6.09 -34.10 7.98
CA ALA A 319 4.87 -34.78 8.44
C ALA A 319 3.51 -34.13 8.11
N PHE A 320 3.45 -32.95 7.50
CA PHE A 320 2.16 -32.31 7.23
C PHE A 320 1.60 -32.68 5.86
N THR A 321 0.42 -33.31 5.83
CA THR A 321 -0.32 -33.49 4.58
C THR A 321 -0.96 -32.17 4.15
N SER A 322 -0.81 -31.81 2.87
CA SER A 322 -1.43 -30.60 2.30
C SER A 322 -2.97 -30.58 2.40
N SER A 323 -3.60 -31.72 2.68
CA SER A 323 -5.05 -31.88 2.76
C SER A 323 -5.65 -31.29 4.03
N ASP A 324 -5.02 -31.48 5.19
CA ASP A 324 -5.59 -31.07 6.49
C ASP A 324 -5.63 -29.55 6.61
N PHE A 325 -4.61 -28.88 6.08
CA PHE A 325 -4.58 -27.42 5.98
C PHE A 325 -5.65 -26.89 5.03
N SER A 326 -5.85 -27.54 3.88
CA SER A 326 -6.90 -27.16 2.92
C SER A 326 -8.30 -27.29 3.52
N LEU A 327 -8.53 -28.34 4.33
CA LEU A 327 -9.79 -28.55 5.04
C LEU A 327 -10.02 -27.47 6.12
N LEU A 328 -9.01 -27.10 6.89
CA LEU A 328 -9.10 -26.00 7.86
C LEU A 328 -9.44 -24.67 7.17
N VAL A 329 -8.84 -24.38 6.02
CA VAL A 329 -9.16 -23.19 5.22
C VAL A 329 -10.63 -23.21 4.79
N ALA A 330 -11.11 -24.33 4.26
CA ALA A 330 -12.51 -24.49 3.84
C ALA A 330 -13.51 -24.33 5.00
N LEU A 331 -13.21 -24.90 6.18
CA LEU A 331 -14.05 -24.76 7.37
C LEU A 331 -14.13 -23.31 7.86
N ARG A 332 -13.03 -22.56 7.83
CA ARG A 332 -13.03 -21.13 8.16
C ARG A 332 -13.84 -20.29 7.17
N GLU A 333 -13.73 -20.58 5.88
CA GLU A 333 -14.57 -19.92 4.87
C GLU A 333 -16.05 -20.19 5.13
N ARG A 334 -16.41 -21.44 5.48
CA ARG A 334 -17.76 -21.81 5.90
C ARG A 334 -18.20 -21.06 7.14
N GLU A 335 -17.36 -20.98 8.17
CA GLU A 335 -17.64 -20.25 9.41
C GLU A 335 -17.93 -18.77 9.14
N ARG A 336 -17.10 -18.10 8.33
CA ARG A 336 -17.32 -16.69 7.95
C ARG A 336 -18.64 -16.51 7.22
N LYS A 337 -18.95 -17.41 6.28
CA LYS A 337 -20.22 -17.40 5.55
C LYS A 337 -21.41 -17.52 6.51
N LEU A 338 -21.38 -18.49 7.43
CA LEU A 338 -22.42 -18.69 8.44
C LEU A 338 -22.58 -17.47 9.35
N ARG A 339 -21.49 -16.83 9.79
CA ARG A 339 -21.55 -15.59 10.57
C ARG A 339 -22.23 -14.45 9.81
N ARG A 340 -21.98 -14.31 8.50
CA ARG A 340 -22.66 -13.30 7.65
C ARG A 340 -24.15 -13.61 7.50
N GLU A 341 -24.50 -14.88 7.26
CA GLU A 341 -25.89 -15.33 7.18
C GLU A 341 -26.63 -15.09 8.50
N ARG A 342 -25.98 -15.36 9.64
CA ARG A 342 -26.54 -15.12 10.98
C ARG A 342 -26.87 -13.65 11.22
N ARG A 343 -26.01 -12.72 10.77
CA ARG A 343 -26.26 -11.27 10.87
C ARG A 343 -27.44 -10.82 10.01
N LYS A 344 -27.68 -11.50 8.88
CA LYS A 344 -28.78 -11.20 7.94
C LYS A 344 -30.10 -11.87 8.33
N ALA A 345 -30.05 -12.94 9.13
CA ALA A 345 -31.22 -13.66 9.59
C ALA A 345 -32.07 -12.78 10.54
N SER A 346 -33.33 -12.57 10.19
CA SER A 346 -34.32 -11.88 11.04
C SER A 346 -35.04 -12.84 11.98
N ASP A 347 -35.23 -14.09 11.55
CA ASP A 347 -35.96 -15.09 12.32
C ASP A 347 -35.09 -15.75 13.41
N SER A 348 -35.69 -15.93 14.58
CA SER A 348 -35.05 -16.56 15.74
C SER A 348 -34.71 -18.03 15.50
N SER A 349 -35.57 -18.77 14.79
CA SER A 349 -35.33 -20.19 14.51
C SER A 349 -34.17 -20.38 13.54
N GLN A 350 -34.10 -19.54 12.50
CA GLN A 350 -32.98 -19.50 11.57
C GLN A 350 -31.66 -19.14 12.26
N ARG A 351 -31.67 -18.18 13.20
CA ARG A 351 -30.47 -17.86 14.01
C ARG A 351 -30.00 -19.03 14.85
N ALA A 352 -30.92 -19.75 15.50
CA ALA A 352 -30.59 -20.93 16.31
C ALA A 352 -29.99 -22.05 15.45
N ALA A 353 -30.50 -22.28 14.25
CA ALA A 353 -29.94 -23.25 13.31
C ALA A 353 -28.52 -22.87 12.87
N LEU A 354 -28.29 -21.60 12.53
CA LEU A 354 -26.97 -21.09 12.16
C LEU A 354 -25.97 -21.15 13.32
N ASP A 355 -26.43 -20.92 14.56
CA ASP A 355 -25.60 -21.05 15.75
C ASP A 355 -25.16 -22.49 15.99
N LYS A 356 -26.06 -23.46 15.78
CA LYS A 356 -25.73 -24.88 15.84
C LYS A 356 -24.72 -25.29 14.76
N GLU A 357 -24.86 -24.77 13.53
CA GLU A 357 -23.87 -25.03 12.48
C GLU A 357 -22.50 -24.40 12.80
N LEU A 358 -22.47 -23.19 13.36
CA LEU A 358 -21.24 -22.55 13.80
C LEU A 358 -20.51 -23.36 14.89
N GLU A 359 -21.26 -23.90 15.84
CA GLU A 359 -20.73 -24.79 16.88
C GLU A 359 -20.11 -26.06 16.27
N ALA A 360 -20.83 -26.73 15.35
CA ALA A 360 -20.32 -27.92 14.67
C ALA A 360 -19.04 -27.64 13.85
N VAL A 361 -18.97 -26.49 13.18
CA VAL A 361 -17.76 -26.07 12.45
C VAL A 361 -16.60 -25.83 13.42
N ALA A 362 -16.85 -25.20 14.56
CA ALA A 362 -15.84 -24.94 15.59
C ALA A 362 -15.29 -26.24 16.21
N GLU A 363 -16.17 -27.21 16.49
CA GLU A 363 -15.78 -28.55 16.96
C GLU A 363 -14.91 -29.28 15.93
N CYS A 364 -15.32 -29.26 14.66
CA CYS A 364 -14.57 -29.87 13.57
C CYS A 364 -13.17 -29.25 13.41
N MET A 365 -13.07 -27.92 13.45
CA MET A 365 -11.78 -27.23 13.44
C MET A 365 -10.90 -27.61 14.63
N THR A 366 -11.49 -27.75 15.82
CA THR A 366 -10.77 -28.17 17.04
C THR A 366 -10.25 -29.60 16.91
N ALA A 367 -11.05 -30.51 16.36
CA ALA A 367 -10.66 -31.89 16.12
C ALA A 367 -9.49 -32.01 15.11
N ILE A 368 -9.55 -31.27 14.01
CA ILE A 368 -8.45 -31.26 13.01
C ILE A 368 -7.17 -30.67 13.62
N LYS A 369 -7.26 -29.58 14.37
CA LYS A 369 -6.09 -29.00 15.07
C LYS A 369 -5.48 -30.01 16.06
N ALA A 370 -6.30 -30.74 16.80
CA ALA A 370 -5.83 -31.77 17.72
C ALA A 370 -5.17 -32.94 16.96
N ASP A 371 -5.68 -33.31 15.80
CA ASP A 371 -5.08 -34.34 14.96
C ASP A 371 -3.71 -33.93 14.41
N ILE A 372 -3.61 -32.72 13.87
CA ILE A 372 -2.34 -32.12 13.43
C ILE A 372 -1.33 -32.14 14.58
N LYS A 373 -1.73 -31.74 15.80
CA LYS A 373 -0.86 -31.77 16.98
C LYS A 373 -0.39 -33.19 17.33
N ARG A 374 -1.27 -34.20 17.20
CA ARG A 374 -0.91 -35.61 17.42
C ARG A 374 0.02 -36.16 16.35
N GLN A 375 -0.11 -35.72 15.09
CA GLN A 375 0.78 -36.09 14.01
C GLN A 375 2.19 -35.52 14.20
N VAL A 376 2.33 -34.30 14.74
CA VAL A 376 3.65 -33.71 15.01
C VAL A 376 4.35 -34.32 16.23
N ALA A 377 3.59 -34.80 17.21
CA ALA A 377 4.15 -35.43 18.40
C ALA A 377 4.69 -36.86 18.16
N LYS A 378 4.38 -37.47 17.01
CA LYS A 378 4.87 -38.79 16.59
C LYS A 378 6.08 -38.63 15.68
#